data_AF-A0A4R8FKK6-F1
#
_entry.id   AF-A0A4R8FKK6-F1
#
_cell.length_a   1.000
_cell.length_b   1.000
_cell.length_c   1.000
_cell.angle_alpha   90.00
_cell.angle_beta   90.00
_cell.angle_gamma   90.00
#
_symmetry.space_group_name_H-M   'P 1'
#
loop_
_entity.id
_entity.type
_entity.pdbx_description
1 polymer ?
#
loop_
_entity_poly.entity_id
_entity_poly.type
_entity_poly.pdbx_seq_one_letter_code
_entity_poly.pdbx_strand_id
1 'polypeptide(L)'
;MWPGQIRKKALKHINVRTYRVSEVSSSRASIVKRYDEALKAAYDRYLQDMKLAGRNSLGQMEQLAMIDGSLEEEMKRASSRLGAAVGAASKRATREAIFTALELARGNGLDITPTVALHVAERVMGRGVSMRAATARFGTPGRTAADKSATSAVDLVELEQQIRNELKTLNRLLNESREEHRLEWTRSPERNAIIEQWRAAVRKGSVAMVSPEEWQRLEGM
;
A
#
# COMPACT_ATOMS: atom_id res chain seq x y z
N MET A 1 40.02 -25.83 -51.98
CA MET A 1 38.98 -26.72 -51.43
C MET A 1 39.33 -27.06 -49.98
N TRP A 2 38.99 -26.19 -49.02
CA TRP A 2 39.04 -26.45 -47.57
C TRP A 2 37.92 -25.60 -46.92
N PRO A 3 36.83 -26.19 -46.42
CA PRO A 3 35.75 -25.45 -45.76
C PRO A 3 36.05 -25.33 -44.25
N GLY A 4 36.37 -24.11 -43.82
CA GLY A 4 36.64 -23.75 -42.43
C GLY A 4 35.37 -23.64 -41.59
N GLN A 5 35.33 -24.47 -40.55
CA GLN A 5 34.36 -24.60 -39.46
C GLN A 5 33.60 -23.32 -39.05
N ILE A 6 32.31 -23.29 -39.38
CA ILE A 6 31.33 -22.45 -38.68
C ILE A 6 31.11 -23.05 -37.29
N ARG A 7 31.62 -22.38 -36.24
CA ARG A 7 31.29 -22.68 -34.85
C ARG A 7 29.79 -22.48 -34.64
N LYS A 8 29.02 -23.57 -34.63
CA LYS A 8 27.63 -23.59 -34.16
C LYS A 8 27.63 -23.22 -32.67
N LYS A 9 27.33 -21.95 -32.34
CA LYS A 9 26.88 -21.59 -31.00
C LYS A 9 25.56 -22.30 -30.76
N ALA A 10 25.57 -23.30 -29.89
CA ALA A 10 24.35 -23.92 -29.39
C ALA A 10 23.53 -22.84 -28.66
N LEU A 11 22.48 -22.35 -29.32
CA LEU A 11 21.39 -21.64 -28.69
C LEU A 11 20.72 -22.63 -27.73
N LYS A 12 21.14 -22.60 -26.45
CA LYS A 12 20.33 -23.17 -25.38
C LYS A 12 19.06 -22.34 -25.31
N HIS A 13 17.99 -22.82 -25.94
CA HIS A 13 16.65 -22.36 -25.67
C HIS A 13 16.37 -22.62 -24.18
N ILE A 14 16.58 -21.60 -23.35
CA ILE A 14 16.11 -21.61 -21.97
C ILE A 14 14.60 -21.57 -22.09
N ASN A 15 14.01 -22.74 -21.86
CA ASN A 15 12.59 -22.95 -21.83
C ASN A 15 12.09 -22.18 -20.59
N VAL A 16 11.65 -20.94 -20.76
CA VAL A 16 11.01 -20.15 -19.70
C VAL A 16 9.72 -20.88 -19.35
N ARG A 17 9.84 -21.84 -18.44
CA ARG A 17 8.75 -22.68 -17.97
C ARG A 17 7.75 -21.74 -17.32
N THR A 18 6.58 -21.60 -17.96
CA THR A 18 5.43 -20.87 -17.43
C THR A 18 5.26 -21.23 -15.96
N TYR A 19 5.26 -20.22 -15.06
CA TYR A 19 5.11 -20.45 -13.63
C TYR A 19 3.93 -21.38 -13.35
N ARG A 20 4.05 -22.26 -12.35
CA ARG A 20 2.87 -23.00 -11.88
C ARG A 20 1.85 -21.98 -11.39
N VAL A 21 0.74 -21.88 -12.12
CA VAL A 21 -0.36 -20.93 -11.87
C VAL A 21 -0.83 -20.97 -10.41
N SER A 22 -0.74 -22.14 -9.76
CA SER A 22 -1.09 -22.34 -8.35
C SER A 22 -0.19 -21.56 -7.37
N GLU A 23 1.13 -21.50 -7.60
CA GLU A 23 2.08 -20.83 -6.70
C GLU A 23 1.92 -19.30 -6.75
N VAL A 24 1.78 -18.76 -7.96
CA VAL A 24 1.52 -17.32 -8.18
C VAL A 24 0.18 -16.92 -7.58
N SER A 25 -0.86 -17.75 -7.73
CA SER A 25 -2.17 -17.47 -7.17
C SER A 25 -2.17 -17.49 -5.64
N SER A 26 -1.48 -18.46 -5.03
CA SER A 26 -1.35 -18.57 -3.57
C SER A 26 -0.58 -17.38 -2.96
N SER A 27 0.56 -17.00 -3.56
CA SER A 27 1.33 -15.84 -3.07
C SER A 27 0.51 -14.56 -3.16
N ARG A 28 -0.17 -14.33 -4.30
CA ARG A 28 -1.04 -13.16 -4.49
C ARG A 28 -2.15 -13.10 -3.44
N ALA A 29 -2.82 -14.21 -3.15
CA ALA A 29 -3.83 -14.26 -2.10
C ALA A 29 -3.26 -13.85 -0.73
N SER A 30 -2.05 -14.30 -0.40
CA SER A 30 -1.37 -13.89 0.84
C SER A 30 -1.03 -12.40 0.88
N ILE A 31 -0.66 -11.81 -0.26
CA ILE A 31 -0.35 -10.38 -0.38
C ILE A 31 -1.62 -9.54 -0.17
N VAL A 32 -2.73 -9.93 -0.80
CA VAL A 32 -4.03 -9.26 -0.64
C VAL A 32 -4.48 -9.34 0.83
N LYS A 33 -4.41 -10.51 1.45
CA LYS A 33 -4.76 -10.68 2.87
C LYS A 33 -3.97 -9.73 3.78
N ARG A 34 -2.63 -9.67 3.63
CA ARG A 34 -1.78 -8.75 4.42
C ARG A 34 -2.08 -7.27 4.14
N TYR A 35 -2.52 -6.96 2.93
CA TYR A 35 -2.94 -5.62 2.57
C TYR A 35 -4.27 -5.25 3.24
N ASP A 36 -5.25 -6.16 3.25
CA ASP A 36 -6.54 -5.99 3.93
C ASP A 36 -6.35 -5.77 5.44
N GLU A 37 -5.52 -6.59 6.07
CA GLU A 37 -5.15 -6.43 7.49
C GLU A 37 -4.54 -5.05 7.76
N ALA A 38 -3.69 -4.55 6.85
CA ALA A 38 -3.09 -3.22 6.97
C ALA A 38 -4.10 -2.09 6.75
N LEU A 39 -5.08 -2.25 5.86
CA LEU A 39 -6.16 -1.28 5.66
C LEU A 39 -7.06 -1.23 6.89
N LYS A 40 -7.48 -2.40 7.40
CA LYS A 40 -8.27 -2.48 8.63
C LYS A 40 -7.60 -1.75 9.79
N ALA A 41 -6.33 -2.06 10.05
CA ALA A 41 -5.56 -1.40 11.11
C ALA A 41 -5.44 0.13 10.89
N ALA A 42 -5.36 0.59 9.64
CA ALA A 42 -5.31 2.01 9.33
C ALA A 42 -6.65 2.72 9.63
N TYR A 43 -7.77 2.10 9.26
CA TYR A 43 -9.11 2.61 9.58
C TYR A 43 -9.44 2.54 11.06
N ASP A 44 -9.03 1.48 11.77
CA ASP A 44 -9.17 1.37 13.22
C ASP A 44 -8.42 2.51 13.92
N ARG A 45 -7.19 2.82 13.47
CA ARG A 45 -6.43 3.95 14.00
C ARG A 45 -7.10 5.29 13.70
N TYR A 46 -7.64 5.46 12.49
CA TYR A 46 -8.38 6.66 12.13
C TYR A 46 -9.64 6.85 12.99
N LEU A 47 -10.32 5.75 13.35
CA LEU A 47 -11.43 5.77 14.27
C LEU A 47 -11.02 6.19 15.69
N GLN A 48 -9.87 5.70 16.18
CA GLN A 48 -9.34 6.15 17.46
C GLN A 48 -8.98 7.64 17.44
N ASP A 49 -8.37 8.12 16.36
CA ASP A 49 -8.11 9.55 16.17
C ASP A 49 -9.41 10.36 16.24
N MET A 50 -10.50 9.90 15.59
CA MET A 50 -11.83 10.54 15.68
C MET A 50 -12.45 10.49 17.08
N LYS A 51 -12.22 9.41 17.83
CA LYS A 51 -12.72 9.26 19.21
C LYS A 51 -12.02 10.21 20.18
N LEU A 52 -10.82 10.68 19.84
CA LEU A 52 -10.08 11.64 20.66
C LEU A 52 -10.27 13.09 20.20
N ALA A 53 -10.50 13.30 18.90
CA ALA A 53 -10.56 14.64 18.34
C ALA A 53 -11.69 15.49 18.95
N GLY A 54 -11.36 16.76 19.25
CA GLY A 54 -12.26 17.73 19.88
C GLY A 54 -12.69 17.39 21.31
N ARG A 55 -11.94 16.52 22.01
CA ARG A 55 -12.19 16.15 23.41
C ARG A 55 -11.03 16.52 24.33
N ASN A 56 -11.39 16.93 25.55
CA ASN A 56 -10.42 17.25 26.59
C ASN A 56 -9.85 15.98 27.28
N SER A 57 -8.97 16.16 28.26
CA SER A 57 -8.36 15.07 29.04
C SER A 57 -9.35 14.22 29.84
N LEU A 58 -10.57 14.70 30.05
CA LEU A 58 -11.67 13.98 30.71
C LEU A 58 -12.56 13.24 29.69
N GLY A 59 -12.24 13.29 28.39
CA GLY A 59 -13.02 12.69 27.32
C GLY A 59 -14.31 13.44 26.97
N GLN A 60 -14.48 14.65 27.48
CA GLN A 60 -15.65 15.48 27.21
C GLN A 60 -15.41 16.35 25.98
N MET A 61 -16.47 16.62 25.22
CA MET A 61 -16.41 17.52 24.06
C MET A 61 -16.05 18.93 24.50
N GLU A 62 -14.97 19.47 23.96
CA GLU A 62 -14.52 20.83 24.24
C GLU A 62 -15.11 21.79 23.21
N GLN A 63 -16.08 22.61 23.63
CA GLN A 63 -16.84 23.46 22.69
C GLN A 63 -15.95 24.47 21.96
N LEU A 64 -14.93 25.02 22.64
CA LEU A 64 -13.99 25.97 22.05
C LEU A 64 -13.19 25.34 20.90
N ALA A 65 -12.75 24.08 21.07
CA ALA A 65 -12.05 23.33 20.04
C ALA A 65 -12.90 23.07 18.77
N MET A 66 -14.22 23.11 18.90
CA MET A 66 -15.16 22.96 17.78
C MET A 66 -15.34 24.28 17.01
N ILE A 67 -15.12 25.43 17.66
CA ILE A 67 -15.39 26.77 17.13
C ILE A 67 -14.13 27.39 16.53
N ASP A 68 -12.97 27.14 17.14
CA ASP A 68 -11.68 27.72 16.72
C ASP A 68 -11.03 27.01 15.53
N GLY A 69 -11.61 25.90 15.06
CA GLY A 69 -11.12 25.11 13.93
C GLY A 69 -10.10 24.03 14.30
N SER A 70 -9.73 23.87 15.57
CA SER A 70 -8.77 22.85 16.00
C SER A 70 -9.24 21.42 15.74
N LEU A 71 -10.55 21.13 15.88
CA LEU A 71 -11.13 19.85 15.45
C LEU A 71 -10.87 19.60 13.95
N GLU A 72 -11.03 20.61 13.11
CA GLU A 72 -10.82 20.47 11.66
C GLU A 72 -9.36 20.13 11.34
N GLU A 73 -8.42 20.80 12.00
CA GLU A 73 -6.99 20.54 11.84
C GLU A 73 -6.57 19.15 12.35
N GLU A 74 -7.11 18.71 13.49
CA GLU A 74 -6.91 17.36 14.01
C GLU A 74 -7.41 16.31 13.01
N MET A 75 -8.60 16.53 12.45
CA MET A 75 -9.19 15.63 11.47
C MET A 75 -8.45 15.63 10.13
N LYS A 76 -7.94 16.78 9.67
CA LYS A 76 -7.04 16.85 8.51
C LYS A 76 -5.78 16.03 8.75
N ARG A 77 -5.17 16.13 9.93
CA ARG A 77 -3.97 15.35 10.30
C ARG A 77 -4.27 13.85 10.37
N ALA A 78 -5.40 13.46 10.97
CA ALA A 78 -5.84 12.07 11.06
C ALA A 78 -6.10 11.46 9.66
N SER A 79 -6.81 12.18 8.79
CA SER A 79 -7.05 11.79 7.40
C SER A 79 -5.73 11.65 6.61
N SER A 80 -4.78 12.58 6.83
CA SER A 80 -3.45 12.51 6.21
C SER A 80 -2.68 11.25 6.63
N ARG A 81 -2.75 10.88 7.92
CA ARG A 81 -2.14 9.64 8.43
C ARG A 81 -2.77 8.39 7.81
N LEU A 82 -4.10 8.35 7.70
CA LEU A 82 -4.82 7.28 7.02
C LEU A 82 -4.34 7.13 5.57
N GLY A 83 -4.33 8.22 4.80
CA GLY A 83 -3.86 8.23 3.41
C GLY A 83 -2.41 7.75 3.28
N ALA A 84 -1.52 8.17 4.18
CA ALA A 84 -0.14 7.72 4.22
C ALA A 84 -0.02 6.21 4.52
N ALA A 85 -0.79 5.70 5.48
CA ALA A 85 -0.80 4.28 5.84
C ALA A 85 -1.31 3.39 4.69
N VAL A 86 -2.41 3.78 4.04
CA VAL A 86 -2.96 3.13 2.85
C VAL A 86 -1.92 3.11 1.72
N GLY A 87 -1.34 4.27 1.41
CA GLY A 87 -0.31 4.39 0.38
C GLY A 87 0.92 3.51 0.70
N ALA A 88 1.35 3.45 1.96
CA ALA A 88 2.43 2.57 2.38
C ALA A 88 2.06 1.08 2.26
N ALA A 89 0.82 0.70 2.53
CA ALA A 89 0.33 -0.66 2.33
C ALA A 89 0.37 -1.07 0.84
N SER A 90 -0.09 -0.21 -0.08
CA SER A 90 -0.04 -0.49 -1.52
C SER A 90 1.40 -0.66 -2.01
N LYS A 91 2.31 0.23 -1.56
CA LYS A 91 3.75 0.13 -1.90
C LYS A 91 4.37 -1.19 -1.41
N ARG A 92 4.00 -1.64 -0.20
CA ARG A 92 4.46 -2.92 0.36
C ARG A 92 3.95 -4.10 -0.48
N ALA A 93 2.65 -4.11 -0.81
CA ALA A 93 2.04 -5.17 -1.61
C ALA A 93 2.68 -5.29 -3.00
N THR A 94 2.86 -4.17 -3.72
CA THR A 94 3.52 -4.16 -5.04
C THR A 94 4.95 -4.70 -4.96
N ARG A 95 5.74 -4.24 -3.98
CA ARG A 95 7.12 -4.70 -3.81
C ARG A 95 7.20 -6.20 -3.52
N GLU A 96 6.30 -6.68 -2.65
CA GLU A 96 6.23 -8.09 -2.29
C GLU A 96 5.91 -8.97 -3.51
N ALA A 97 5.00 -8.53 -4.37
CA ALA A 97 4.64 -9.24 -5.59
C ALA A 97 5.83 -9.35 -6.56
N ILE A 98 6.55 -8.25 -6.78
CA ILE A 98 7.75 -8.25 -7.63
C ILE A 98 8.80 -9.19 -7.07
N PHE A 99 9.08 -9.12 -5.77
CA PHE A 99 10.08 -9.98 -5.15
C PHE A 99 9.69 -11.46 -5.18
N THR A 100 8.40 -11.78 -4.98
CA THR A 100 7.90 -13.15 -5.14
C THR A 100 8.12 -13.64 -6.58
N ALA A 101 7.74 -12.85 -7.59
CA ALA A 101 7.91 -13.24 -8.99
C ALA A 101 9.40 -13.45 -9.35
N LEU A 102 10.28 -12.59 -8.85
CA LEU A 102 11.73 -12.74 -9.01
C LEU A 102 12.30 -13.97 -8.29
N GLU A 103 11.78 -14.30 -7.10
CA GLU A 103 12.17 -15.52 -6.37
C GLU A 103 11.73 -16.78 -7.12
N LEU A 104 10.53 -16.78 -7.70
CA LEU A 104 10.04 -17.87 -8.56
C LEU A 104 10.89 -18.00 -9.83
N ALA A 105 11.20 -16.88 -10.48
CA ALA A 105 12.11 -16.83 -11.63
C ALA A 105 13.48 -17.45 -11.30
N ARG A 106 14.04 -17.10 -10.13
CA ARG A 106 15.27 -17.69 -9.62
C ARG A 106 15.14 -19.19 -9.38
N GLY A 107 14.06 -19.63 -8.76
CA GLY A 107 13.75 -21.06 -8.56
C GLY A 107 13.62 -21.85 -9.86
N ASN A 108 13.22 -21.19 -10.94
CA ASN A 108 13.13 -21.75 -12.29
C ASN A 108 14.45 -21.70 -13.07
N GLY A 109 15.54 -21.27 -12.45
CA GLY A 109 16.89 -21.32 -13.01
C GLY A 109 17.42 -20.00 -13.58
N LEU A 110 16.67 -18.89 -13.46
CA LEU A 110 17.22 -17.58 -13.79
C LEU A 110 18.22 -17.10 -12.74
N ASP A 111 19.31 -16.49 -13.18
CA ASP A 111 20.39 -16.03 -12.31
C ASP A 111 20.10 -14.65 -11.70
N ILE A 112 19.11 -14.60 -10.81
CA ILE A 112 18.63 -13.35 -10.19
C ILE A 112 19.51 -12.96 -8.99
N THR A 113 20.40 -11.99 -9.20
CA THR A 113 21.22 -11.37 -8.15
C THR A 113 20.50 -10.18 -7.49
N PRO A 114 20.99 -9.67 -6.34
CA PRO A 114 20.41 -8.47 -5.73
C PRO A 114 20.36 -7.27 -6.69
N THR A 115 21.40 -7.08 -7.50
CA THR A 115 21.47 -6.00 -8.50
C THR A 115 20.44 -6.19 -9.61
N VAL A 116 20.27 -7.43 -10.10
CA VAL A 116 19.23 -7.74 -11.11
C VAL A 116 17.84 -7.47 -10.54
N ALA A 117 17.57 -7.95 -9.33
CA ALA A 117 16.29 -7.74 -8.67
C ALA A 117 15.98 -6.25 -8.47
N LEU A 118 17.00 -5.46 -8.09
CA LEU A 118 16.88 -4.02 -7.92
C LEU A 118 16.55 -3.31 -9.24
N HIS A 119 17.29 -3.61 -10.32
CA HIS A 119 17.04 -3.02 -11.64
C HIS A 119 15.67 -3.38 -12.21
N VAL A 120 15.26 -4.65 -12.07
CA VAL A 120 13.92 -5.08 -12.51
C VAL A 120 12.84 -4.36 -11.71
N ALA A 121 12.97 -4.31 -10.38
CA ALA A 121 12.00 -3.62 -9.55
C ALA A 121 11.93 -2.11 -9.85
N GLU A 122 13.07 -1.46 -10.11
CA GLU A 122 13.14 -0.05 -10.52
C GLU A 122 12.45 0.21 -11.85
N ARG A 123 12.69 -0.61 -12.87
CA ARG A 123 12.05 -0.48 -14.19
C ARG A 123 10.55 -0.73 -14.13
N VAL A 124 10.12 -1.69 -13.32
CA VAL A 124 8.70 -2.04 -13.18
C VAL A 124 7.95 -1.01 -12.34
N MET A 125 8.51 -0.57 -11.21
CA MET A 125 7.85 0.36 -10.27
C MET A 125 8.08 1.83 -10.59
N GLY A 126 9.09 2.16 -11.40
CA GLY A 126 9.52 3.53 -11.67
C GLY A 126 10.21 4.22 -10.49
N ARG A 127 10.64 3.47 -9.46
CA ARG A 127 11.30 4.00 -8.27
C ARG A 127 12.23 2.99 -7.60
N GLY A 128 13.25 3.51 -6.91
CA GLY A 128 14.25 2.74 -6.18
C GLY A 128 13.67 1.78 -5.15
N VAL A 129 14.22 0.57 -5.09
CA VAL A 129 14.02 -0.38 -4.00
C VAL A 129 15.29 -0.43 -3.16
N SER A 130 15.15 -0.60 -1.84
CA SER A 130 16.31 -0.67 -0.95
C SER A 130 17.23 -1.85 -1.32
N MET A 131 18.51 -1.56 -1.58
CA MET A 131 19.52 -2.59 -1.81
C MET A 131 19.61 -3.57 -0.63
N ARG A 132 19.43 -3.09 0.61
CA ARG A 132 19.39 -3.96 1.80
C ARG A 132 18.27 -4.99 1.70
N ALA A 133 17.08 -4.61 1.21
CA ALA A 133 15.97 -5.52 1.03
C ALA A 133 16.23 -6.53 -0.12
N ALA A 134 16.86 -6.09 -1.20
CA ALA A 134 17.26 -6.98 -2.30
C ALA A 134 18.33 -7.99 -1.84
N THR A 135 19.36 -7.55 -1.14
CA THR A 135 20.42 -8.42 -0.62
C THR A 135 19.87 -9.45 0.37
N ALA A 136 18.92 -9.10 1.22
CA ALA A 136 18.32 -10.02 2.18
C ALA A 136 17.61 -11.22 1.52
N ARG A 137 17.04 -11.03 0.31
CA ARG A 137 16.29 -12.09 -0.42
C ARG A 137 17.11 -12.78 -1.50
N PHE A 138 17.96 -12.02 -2.19
CA PHE A 138 18.69 -12.46 -3.38
C PHE A 138 20.20 -12.65 -3.15
N GLY A 139 20.70 -12.33 -1.95
CA GLY A 139 22.10 -12.54 -1.59
C GLY A 139 22.48 -14.01 -1.66
N THR A 140 23.63 -14.30 -2.26
CA THR A 140 24.19 -15.66 -2.33
C THR A 140 25.53 -15.67 -1.58
N PRO A 141 25.71 -16.51 -0.54
CA PRO A 141 26.97 -16.61 0.18
C PRO A 141 28.14 -16.92 -0.77
N GLY A 142 29.27 -16.24 -0.59
CA GLY A 142 30.48 -16.44 -1.40
C GLY A 142 30.44 -15.80 -2.79
N ARG A 143 29.29 -15.27 -3.24
CA ARG A 143 29.20 -14.53 -4.50
C ARG A 143 29.63 -13.08 -4.30
N THR A 144 30.55 -12.60 -5.12
CA THR A 144 31.08 -11.24 -5.10
C THR A 144 30.52 -10.40 -6.24
N ALA A 145 30.78 -9.09 -6.24
CA ALA A 145 30.41 -8.20 -7.35
C ALA A 145 31.12 -8.55 -8.66
N ALA A 146 32.23 -9.32 -8.62
CA ALA A 146 32.91 -9.81 -9.81
C ALA A 146 32.10 -10.90 -10.53
N ASP A 147 31.24 -11.63 -9.79
CA ASP A 147 30.41 -12.71 -10.30
C ASP A 147 29.13 -12.17 -10.94
N LYS A 148 29.29 -11.56 -12.12
CA LYS A 148 28.19 -10.98 -12.90
C LYS A 148 27.07 -11.99 -13.15
N SER A 149 25.84 -11.49 -13.25
CA SER A 149 24.69 -12.33 -13.57
C SER A 149 24.83 -12.90 -14.99
N ALA A 150 24.48 -14.17 -15.15
CA ALA A 150 24.38 -14.83 -16.46
C ALA A 150 23.04 -14.53 -17.18
N THR A 151 22.11 -13.81 -16.53
CA THR A 151 20.79 -13.51 -17.09
C THR A 151 20.91 -12.61 -18.32
N SER A 152 20.29 -13.00 -19.44
CA SER A 152 20.33 -12.20 -20.66
C SER A 152 19.33 -11.05 -20.62
N ALA A 153 19.55 -10.04 -21.46
CA ALA A 153 18.61 -8.93 -21.59
C ALA A 153 17.22 -9.39 -22.07
N VAL A 154 17.16 -10.45 -22.90
CA VAL A 154 15.89 -11.01 -23.40
C VAL A 154 15.09 -11.64 -22.27
N ASP A 155 15.75 -12.44 -21.43
CA ASP A 155 15.11 -13.08 -20.26
C ASP A 155 14.52 -12.02 -19.31
N LEU A 156 15.22 -10.91 -19.12
CA LEU A 156 14.74 -9.81 -18.26
C LEU A 156 13.53 -9.09 -18.85
N VAL A 157 13.49 -8.86 -20.16
CA VAL A 157 12.35 -8.19 -20.81
C VAL A 157 11.08 -9.03 -20.69
N GLU A 158 11.18 -10.34 -20.94
CA GLU A 158 10.04 -11.26 -20.78
C GLU A 158 9.56 -11.32 -19.33
N LEU A 159 10.50 -11.42 -18.38
CA LEU A 159 10.22 -11.41 -16.94
C LEU A 159 9.54 -10.10 -16.50
N GLU A 160 10.07 -8.95 -16.93
CA GLU A 160 9.48 -7.64 -16.65
C GLU A 160 8.04 -7.55 -17.17
N GLN A 161 7.76 -8.07 -18.37
CA GLN A 161 6.42 -8.07 -18.95
C GLN A 161 5.45 -8.97 -18.19
N GLN A 162 5.91 -10.15 -17.74
CA GLN A 162 5.12 -11.05 -16.89
C GLN A 162 4.78 -10.37 -15.56
N ILE A 163 5.77 -9.79 -14.88
CA ILE A 163 5.58 -9.06 -13.63
C ILE A 163 4.57 -7.91 -13.81
N ARG A 164 4.66 -7.14 -14.90
CA ARG A 164 3.70 -6.05 -15.18
C ARG A 164 2.26 -6.56 -15.30
N ASN A 165 2.05 -7.72 -15.92
CA ASN A 165 0.72 -8.32 -16.05
C ASN A 165 0.17 -8.80 -14.70
N GLU A 166 1.02 -9.40 -13.88
CA GLU A 166 0.66 -9.80 -12.51
C GLU A 166 0.32 -8.57 -11.65
N LEU A 167 1.11 -7.51 -11.75
CA LEU A 167 0.87 -6.26 -11.04
C LEU A 167 -0.44 -5.58 -11.47
N LYS A 168 -0.82 -5.64 -12.75
CA LYS A 168 -2.14 -5.14 -13.18
C LYS A 168 -3.26 -5.88 -12.45
N THR A 169 -3.16 -7.20 -12.36
CA THR A 169 -4.16 -8.02 -11.68
C THR A 169 -4.18 -7.73 -10.18
N LEU A 170 -3.00 -7.64 -9.55
CA LEU A 170 -2.89 -7.28 -8.14
C LEU A 170 -3.47 -5.90 -7.86
N ASN A 171 -3.12 -4.88 -8.65
CA ASN A 171 -3.60 -3.51 -8.47
C ASN A 171 -5.13 -3.43 -8.55
N ARG A 172 -5.77 -4.23 -9.41
CA ARG A 172 -7.23 -4.36 -9.44
C ARG A 172 -7.77 -4.85 -8.09
N LEU A 173 -7.23 -5.95 -7.57
CA LEU A 173 -7.64 -6.52 -6.27
C LEU A 173 -7.38 -5.56 -5.10
N LEU A 174 -6.23 -4.88 -5.08
CA LEU A 174 -5.92 -3.89 -4.04
C LEU A 174 -6.86 -2.67 -4.09
N ASN A 175 -7.31 -2.28 -5.29
CA ASN A 175 -8.29 -1.20 -5.45
C ASN A 175 -9.69 -1.63 -5.01
N GLU A 176 -10.10 -2.86 -5.32
CA GLU A 176 -11.37 -3.46 -4.86
C GLU A 176 -11.42 -3.49 -3.33
N SER A 177 -10.41 -4.07 -2.70
CA SER A 177 -10.28 -4.10 -1.23
C SER A 177 -10.26 -2.69 -0.61
N ARG A 178 -9.54 -1.74 -1.21
CA ARG A 178 -9.52 -0.35 -0.74
C ARG A 178 -10.92 0.29 -0.78
N GLU A 179 -11.67 0.02 -1.84
CA GLU A 179 -13.01 0.55 -2.01
C GLU A 179 -13.99 -0.10 -1.01
N GLU A 180 -13.89 -1.42 -0.80
CA GLU A 180 -14.67 -2.14 0.22
C GLU A 180 -14.46 -1.54 1.61
N HIS A 181 -13.20 -1.37 2.05
CA HIS A 181 -12.90 -0.75 3.33
C HIS A 181 -13.38 0.70 3.42
N ARG A 182 -13.33 1.47 2.32
CA ARG A 182 -13.86 2.85 2.27
C ARG A 182 -15.38 2.86 2.45
N LEU A 183 -16.10 1.93 1.83
CA LEU A 183 -17.55 1.79 1.93
C LEU A 183 -17.96 1.32 3.33
N GLU A 184 -17.27 0.31 3.87
CA GLU A 184 -17.46 -0.18 5.25
C GLU A 184 -17.26 0.95 6.25
N TRP A 185 -16.16 1.70 6.13
CA TRP A 185 -15.88 2.86 6.94
C TRP A 185 -16.99 3.92 6.86
N THR A 186 -17.47 4.23 5.65
CA THR A 186 -18.53 5.22 5.42
C THR A 186 -19.83 4.81 6.11
N ARG A 187 -20.13 3.50 6.13
CA ARG A 187 -21.33 2.92 6.73
C ARG A 187 -21.16 2.57 8.22
N SER A 188 -19.99 2.79 8.81
CA SER A 188 -19.68 2.43 10.19
C SER A 188 -20.63 3.12 11.19
N PRO A 189 -21.37 2.36 12.02
CA PRO A 189 -22.21 2.93 13.07
C PRO A 189 -21.40 3.76 14.08
N GLU A 190 -20.18 3.31 14.41
CA GLU A 190 -19.30 4.02 15.33
C GLU A 190 -18.86 5.38 14.79
N ARG A 191 -18.46 5.44 13.53
CA ARG A 191 -18.15 6.70 12.84
C ARG A 191 -19.35 7.65 12.89
N ASN A 192 -20.54 7.14 12.56
CA ASN A 192 -21.76 7.94 12.51
C ASN A 192 -22.15 8.47 13.89
N ALA A 193 -21.98 7.68 14.96
CA ALA A 193 -22.21 8.12 16.32
C ALA A 193 -21.27 9.27 16.73
N ILE A 194 -19.99 9.20 16.36
CA ILE A 194 -19.02 10.28 16.63
C ILE A 194 -19.40 11.56 15.89
N ILE A 195 -19.77 11.46 14.60
CA ILE A 195 -20.20 12.61 13.82
C ILE A 195 -21.45 13.26 14.43
N GLU A 196 -22.40 12.45 14.90
CA GLU A 196 -23.60 12.99 15.55
C GLU A 196 -23.29 13.66 16.89
N GLN A 197 -22.35 13.12 17.69
CA GLN A 197 -21.85 13.78 18.89
C GLN A 197 -21.24 15.14 18.57
N TRP A 198 -20.42 15.23 17.52
CA TRP A 198 -19.85 16.49 17.07
C TRP A 198 -20.92 17.49 16.63
N ARG A 199 -21.91 17.06 15.85
CA ARG A 199 -23.04 17.91 15.43
C ARG A 199 -23.84 18.42 16.62
N ALA A 200 -24.13 17.57 17.59
CA ALA A 200 -24.84 17.96 18.81
C ALA A 200 -24.04 18.97 19.64
N ALA A 201 -22.72 18.78 19.76
CA ALA A 201 -21.84 19.69 20.47
C ALA A 201 -21.77 21.08 19.80
N VAL A 202 -21.67 21.13 18.48
CA VAL A 202 -21.71 22.40 17.72
C VAL A 202 -23.05 23.10 17.92
N ARG A 203 -24.18 22.40 17.77
CA ARG A 203 -25.52 22.98 18.01
C ARG A 203 -25.63 23.56 19.42
N LYS A 204 -25.19 22.82 20.44
CA LYS A 204 -25.23 23.29 21.83
C LYS A 204 -24.31 24.50 22.07
N GLY A 205 -23.12 24.52 21.47
CA GLY A 205 -22.20 25.66 21.55
C GLY A 205 -22.76 26.91 20.86
N SER A 206 -23.40 26.77 19.70
CA SER A 206 -24.08 27.87 19.02
C SER A 206 -25.26 28.42 19.83
N VAL A 207 -26.02 27.57 20.52
CA VAL A 207 -27.14 28.00 21.40
C VAL A 207 -26.64 28.64 22.69
N ALA A 208 -25.53 28.15 23.26
CA ALA A 208 -24.95 28.69 24.50
C ALA A 208 -24.20 30.02 24.33
N MET A 209 -23.79 30.37 23.10
CA MET A 209 -23.20 31.67 22.78
C MET A 209 -24.22 32.77 22.49
N VAL A 210 -25.51 32.42 22.38
CA VAL A 210 -26.61 33.40 22.37
C VAL A 210 -27.03 33.60 23.83
N SER A 211 -26.93 34.83 24.33
CA SER A 211 -27.36 35.14 25.70
C SER A 211 -28.83 34.74 25.89
N PRO A 212 -29.26 34.24 27.07
CA PRO A 212 -30.68 34.04 27.36
C PRO A 212 -31.55 35.30 27.07
N GLU A 213 -30.95 36.49 27.16
CA GLU A 213 -31.59 37.77 26.83
C GLU A 213 -31.76 37.98 25.31
N GLU A 214 -30.86 37.44 24.49
CA GLU A 214 -30.96 37.49 23.03
C GLU A 214 -31.99 36.50 22.49
N TRP A 215 -32.17 35.35 23.16
CA TRP A 215 -33.25 34.41 22.86
C TRP A 215 -34.64 34.99 23.16
N GLN A 216 -34.81 35.65 24.30
CA GLN A 216 -36.07 36.34 24.63
C GLN A 216 -36.40 37.49 23.66
N ARG A 217 -35.38 38.13 23.06
CA ARG A 217 -35.56 39.16 22.04
C ARG A 217 -36.04 38.61 20.70
N LEU A 218 -35.66 37.39 20.34
CA LEU A 218 -35.97 36.76 19.05
C LEU A 218 -37.31 36.01 19.06
N GLU A 219 -37.77 35.50 20.21
CA GLU A 219 -39.09 34.86 20.35
C GLU A 219 -40.24 35.86 20.64
N GLY A 220 -39.90 37.12 20.93
CA GLY A 220 -40.85 38.22 21.19
C GLY A 220 -41.13 39.13 19.99
N MET A 221 -40.67 38.77 18.78
CA MET A 221 -40.99 39.45 17.51
C MET A 221 -41.82 38.53 16.62
#